data_AF-A0A6I8U4P6-F1
#
_entry.id   AF-A0A6I8U4P6-F1
#
_cell.length_a   1.000
_cell.length_b   1.000
_cell.length_c   1.000
_cell.angle_alpha   90.00
_cell.angle_beta   90.00
_cell.angle_gamma   90.00
#
_symmetry.space_group_name_H-M   'P 1'
#
loop_
_entity.id
_entity.type
_entity.pdbx_description
1 polymer ?
#
loop_
_entity_poly.entity_id
_entity_poly.type
_entity_poly.pdbx_seq_one_letter_code
_entity_poly.pdbx_strand_id
1 'polypeptide(L)' 'MTTAIDPELRTKIDAACRMEEGFTKLYNEKVAKKRHQMTRLYMDNGLLVWNGDGANGQHPEVLPGTAPLRIHYEHPDYN' A
#
# COMPACT_ATOMS: atom_id res chain seq x y z
N MET A 1 -34.17 18.89 8.35
CA MET A 1 -33.25 19.96 7.93
C MET A 1 -31.88 19.34 7.75
N THR A 2 -31.37 19.24 6.53
CA THR A 2 -29.98 18.85 6.27
C THR A 2 -29.09 20.01 6.67
N THR A 3 -28.29 19.84 7.72
CA THR A 3 -27.27 20.81 8.09
C THR A 3 -26.26 20.90 6.95
N ALA A 4 -26.05 22.09 6.41
CA ALA A 4 -25.01 22.32 5.41
C ALA A 4 -23.65 21.90 5.99
N ILE A 5 -22.86 21.19 5.19
CA ILE A 5 -21.51 20.78 5.57
C ILE A 5 -20.66 22.04 5.78
N ASP A 6 -19.94 22.08 6.88
CA ASP A 6 -19.00 23.15 7.18
C ASP A 6 -18.03 23.40 5.99
N PRO A 7 -17.83 24.64 5.52
CA PRO A 7 -16.99 24.92 4.35
C PRO A 7 -15.53 24.49 4.49
N GLU A 8 -14.96 24.54 5.70
CA GLU A 8 -13.59 24.09 5.95
C GLU A 8 -13.51 22.56 5.85
N LEU A 9 -14.48 21.86 6.43
CA LEU A 9 -14.62 20.42 6.30
C LEU A 9 -14.76 19.99 4.84
N ARG A 10 -15.59 20.69 4.05
CA ARG A 10 -15.75 20.41 2.61
C ARG A 10 -14.42 20.54 1.86
N THR A 11 -13.62 21.56 2.18
CA THR A 11 -12.29 21.75 1.58
C THR A 11 -11.34 20.59 1.89
N LYS A 12 -11.34 20.10 3.14
CA LYS A 12 -10.53 18.94 3.55
C LYS A 12 -10.96 17.66 2.83
N ILE A 13 -12.27 17.46 2.65
CA ILE A 13 -12.83 16.32 1.90
C ILE A 13 -12.35 16.37 0.44
N ASP A 14 -12.51 17.51 -0.23
CA ASP A 14 -12.10 17.65 -1.63
C ASP A 14 -10.59 17.47 -1.83
N ALA A 15 -9.77 17.89 -0.86
CA ALA A 15 -8.33 17.63 -0.86
C ALA A 15 -8.01 16.14 -0.69
N ALA A 16 -8.68 15.45 0.24
CA ALA A 16 -8.50 14.02 0.48
C ALA A 16 -8.87 13.18 -0.75
N CYS A 17 -10.00 13.48 -1.41
CA CYS A 17 -10.42 12.76 -2.61
C CYS A 17 -9.40 12.91 -3.76
N ARG A 18 -8.90 14.11 -4.01
CA ARG A 18 -7.86 14.34 -5.03
C ARG A 18 -6.55 13.62 -4.73
N MET A 19 -6.19 13.53 -3.46
CA MET A 19 -4.98 12.81 -3.02
C MET A 19 -5.14 11.29 -3.17
N GLU A 20 -6.32 10.75 -2.84
CA GLU A 20 -6.62 9.32 -2.89
C GLU A 20 -6.42 8.74 -4.29
N GLU A 21 -6.96 9.38 -5.32
CA GLU A 21 -6.83 8.92 -6.71
C GLU A 21 -5.35 8.78 -7.13
N GLY A 22 -4.52 9.77 -6.78
CA GLY A 22 -3.09 9.76 -7.08
C GLY A 22 -2.33 8.70 -6.29
N PHE A 23 -2.64 8.56 -5.00
CA PHE A 23 -2.01 7.59 -4.12
C PHE A 23 -2.34 6.16 -4.52
N THR A 24 -3.62 5.84 -4.78
CA THR A 24 -4.07 4.50 -5.15
C THR A 24 -3.43 4.01 -6.45
N LYS A 25 -3.30 4.90 -7.45
CA LYS A 25 -2.61 4.58 -8.70
C LYS A 25 -1.13 4.26 -8.46
N LEU A 26 -0.43 5.10 -7.70
CA LEU A 26 0.97 4.90 -7.35
C LEU A 26 1.18 3.60 -6.56
N TYR A 27 0.35 3.36 -5.54
CA TYR A 27 0.43 2.17 -4.69
C TYR A 27 0.30 0.90 -5.52
N ASN A 28 -0.73 0.82 -6.37
CA ASN A 28 -0.94 -0.34 -7.24
C ASN A 28 0.20 -0.53 -8.25
N GLU A 29 0.76 0.55 -8.81
CA GLU A 29 1.93 0.45 -9.69
C GLU A 29 3.14 -0.14 -8.94
N LYS A 30 3.39 0.28 -7.69
CA LYS A 30 4.49 -0.24 -6.87
C LYS A 30 4.27 -1.71 -6.51
N VAL A 31 3.06 -2.08 -6.11
CA VAL A 31 2.70 -3.47 -5.79
C VAL A 31 2.88 -4.41 -6.99
N ALA A 32 2.46 -3.95 -8.17
CA ALA A 32 2.54 -4.77 -9.38
C ALA A 32 3.96 -4.81 -9.98
N LYS A 33 4.65 -3.66 -10.06
CA LYS A 33 5.85 -3.50 -10.90
C LYS A 33 7.14 -3.19 -10.15
N LYS A 34 7.06 -2.69 -8.90
CA LYS A 34 8.22 -2.17 -8.16
C LYS A 34 8.15 -2.57 -6.68
N ARG A 35 7.93 -3.87 -6.40
CA ARG A 35 7.72 -4.41 -5.05
C ARG A 35 8.82 -4.05 -4.06
N HIS A 36 10.08 -4.04 -4.50
CA HIS A 36 11.23 -3.64 -3.68
C HIS A 36 11.17 -2.17 -3.20
N GLN A 37 10.32 -1.33 -3.81
CA GLN A 37 10.13 0.07 -3.42
C GLN A 37 8.87 0.28 -2.59
N MET A 38 8.05 -0.75 -2.34
CA MET A 38 6.81 -0.62 -1.59
C MET A 38 7.02 -0.16 -0.16
N THR A 39 8.11 -0.58 0.50
CA THR A 39 8.43 -0.19 1.87
C THR A 39 8.53 1.33 2.05
N ARG A 40 8.90 2.06 0.99
CA ARG A 40 8.96 3.54 1.00
C ARG A 40 7.60 4.23 1.05
N LEU A 41 6.52 3.50 0.78
CA LEU A 41 5.14 4.04 0.88
C LEU A 41 4.58 3.93 2.29
N TYR A 42 5.23 3.16 3.17
CA TYR A 42 4.82 3.00 4.55
C TYR A 42 5.61 3.97 5.43
N MET A 43 4.97 4.44 6.49
CA MET A 43 5.68 5.13 7.57
C MET A 43 6.60 4.14 8.29
N ASP A 44 7.58 4.68 9.01
CA ASP A 44 8.53 3.87 9.79
C ASP A 44 7.83 2.97 10.83
N ASN A 45 6.71 3.47 11.37
CA ASN A 45 5.81 2.76 12.28
C ASN A 45 4.56 2.18 11.59
N GLY A 46 4.56 2.10 10.26
CA GLY A 46 3.45 1.55 9.49
C GLY A 46 3.25 0.06 9.76
N LEU A 47 2.00 -0.37 9.86
CA LEU A 47 1.62 -1.77 10.02
C LEU A 47 0.92 -2.25 8.75
N LEU A 48 1.43 -3.32 8.15
CA LEU A 48 0.77 -4.07 7.09
C LEU A 48 0.20 -5.34 7.68
N VAL A 49 -1.08 -5.63 7.44
CA VAL A 49 -1.69 -6.92 7.72
C VAL A 49 -2.24 -7.49 6.42
N TRP A 50 -1.76 -8.66 6.01
CA TRP A 50 -2.22 -9.35 4.82
C TRP A 50 -2.75 -10.73 5.22
N ASN A 51 -4.06 -10.96 5.05
CA ASN A 51 -4.72 -12.24 5.38
C ASN A 51 -4.50 -12.76 6.81
N GLY A 52 -4.28 -11.86 7.78
CA GLY A 52 -4.01 -12.21 9.18
C GLY A 52 -2.53 -12.16 9.56
N ASP A 53 -1.64 -12.00 8.58
CA ASP A 53 -0.20 -11.94 8.81
C ASP A 53 0.32 -10.50 8.84
N GLY A 54 0.99 -10.13 9.92
CA GLY A 54 1.45 -8.76 10.19
C GLY A 54 2.92 -8.51 9.85
N ALA A 55 3.24 -7.33 9.33
CA ALA A 55 4.59 -6.83 9.09
C ALA A 55 4.72 -5.34 9.43
N ASN A 56 5.86 -4.94 9.99
CA ASN A 56 6.15 -3.55 10.38
C ASN A 56 7.03 -2.84 9.33
N GLY A 57 6.77 -1.55 9.13
CA GLY A 57 7.20 -0.72 7.99
C GLY A 57 8.70 -0.64 7.66
N GLN A 58 9.60 -1.09 8.54
CA GLN A 58 11.05 -1.13 8.29
C GLN A 58 11.72 -2.50 8.44
N HIS A 59 11.03 -3.52 8.94
CA HIS A 59 11.62 -4.86 9.12
C HIS A 59 10.71 -5.90 8.43
N PRO A 60 10.95 -6.25 7.15
CA PRO A 60 10.05 -7.08 6.36
C PRO A 60 10.18 -8.58 6.68
N GLU A 61 10.51 -8.93 7.92
CA GLU A 61 11.10 -10.24 8.20
C GLU A 61 10.13 -11.42 8.16
N VAL A 62 8.81 -11.20 8.17
CA VAL A 62 7.89 -12.32 8.13
C VAL A 62 6.58 -11.94 7.43
N LEU A 63 6.45 -12.23 6.13
CA LEU A 63 5.15 -12.60 5.59
C LEU A 63 5.14 -14.13 5.45
N PRO A 64 4.19 -14.86 6.05
CA PRO A 64 3.93 -16.25 5.73
C PRO A 64 3.51 -16.35 4.28
N GLY A 65 4.39 -16.95 3.46
CA GLY A 65 4.28 -16.99 2.01
C GLY A 65 5.27 -16.08 1.27
N THR A 66 6.03 -15.21 1.95
CA THR A 66 7.28 -14.69 1.38
C THR A 66 8.44 -15.55 1.82
N ALA A 67 8.92 -16.36 0.88
CA ALA A 67 10.33 -16.71 0.87
C ALA A 67 11.17 -15.44 1.12
N PRO A 68 12.28 -15.54 1.88
CA PRO A 68 13.18 -14.42 2.11
C PRO A 68 13.50 -13.81 0.76
N LEU A 69 13.41 -12.49 0.62
CA LEU A 69 13.57 -11.61 -0.56
C LEU A 69 14.63 -12.07 -1.61
N ARG A 70 14.44 -13.27 -2.16
CA ARG A 70 15.29 -13.98 -3.09
C ARG A 70 14.37 -14.32 -4.24
N ILE A 71 14.28 -13.34 -5.12
CA ILE A 71 14.12 -13.50 -6.56
C ILE A 71 14.53 -14.91 -7.06
N HIS A 72 13.59 -15.84 -7.01
CA HIS A 72 13.49 -16.92 -7.98
C HIS A 72 12.16 -16.70 -8.69
N TYR A 73 12.20 -15.87 -9.72
CA TYR A 73 11.18 -15.89 -10.77
C TYR A 73 11.51 -17.14 -11.60
N GLU A 74 11.15 -18.33 -11.11
CA GLU A 74 11.12 -19.50 -11.98
C GLU A 74 9.93 -19.31 -12.91
N HIS A 75 10.26 -19.00 -14.16
CA HIS A 75 9.35 -19.06 -15.28
C HIS A 75 8.82 -20.50 -15.32
N PRO A 76 7.51 -20.76 -15.15
CA PRO A 76 7.02 -22.10 -15.39
C PRO A 76 7.16 -22.34 -16.90
N ASP A 77 8.03 -23.26 -17.25
CA ASP A 77 8.02 -23.90 -18.55
C ASP A 77 6.60 -24.45 -18.76
N TYR A 78 5.88 -23.86 -19.71
CA TYR A 78 4.64 -24.44 -20.20
C TYR A 78 5.01 -25.73 -20.95
N ASN A 79 4.67 -26.87 -20.35
CA ASN A 79 4.52 -28.15 -21.06
C ASN A 79 3.06 -28.28 -21.50
#